data_AF-A0A8T3MDC3-F1
#
_entry.id   AF-A0A8T3MDC3-F1
#
_cell.length_a   1.000
_cell.length_b   1.000
_cell.length_c   1.000
_cell.angle_alpha   90.00
_cell.angle_beta   90.00
_cell.angle_gamma   90.00
#
_symmetry.space_group_name_H-M   'P 1'
#
loop_
_entity.id
_entity.type
_entity.pdbx_description
1 polymer ?
#
loop_
_entity_poly.entity_id
_entity_poly.type
_entity_poly.pdbx_seq_one_letter_code
_entity_poly.pdbx_strand_id
1 'polypeptide(L)'
;MWSGGKDSALALDRARDQGLEIGCLLNVIDAATQRVRFHATRAELIVAQAQALRIPLRQLAVGWPQFEASFRAALAELADEGYAGVILGDIHLADVRAWYEERVRAAALQHVEPLWGEAPLALVREFVSRGGRAVVTCCELAKLDERWLGRIIDERFVDEIAALPIDACGENGEYHSFAFAGPSFAAPVGWVAGLRHLESGFLQLELLSPRDAVFATAREVVAAEAALAAAVRERRPGAWGKLAGLAVIAHRDKLGRKLEEPERRAVWDALWREAHGIADQRYHRPTTS
;
A
#
# COMPACT_ATOMS: atom_id res chain seq x y z
N MET A 1 -8.73 -11.66 5.22
CA MET A 1 -8.84 -10.23 4.84
C MET A 1 -7.46 -9.61 4.82
N TRP A 2 -7.13 -8.89 3.75
CA TRP A 2 -5.82 -8.27 3.57
C TRP A 2 -5.99 -6.78 3.30
N SER A 3 -5.61 -5.94 4.26
CA SER A 3 -5.60 -4.48 4.10
C SER A 3 -4.27 -3.96 3.54
N GLY A 4 -3.20 -4.77 3.69
CA GLY A 4 -1.83 -4.40 3.33
C GLY A 4 -1.05 -3.73 4.45
N GLY A 5 -1.65 -3.57 5.64
CA GLY A 5 -0.97 -3.02 6.82
C GLY A 5 -0.29 -4.06 7.70
N LYS A 6 0.42 -3.57 8.73
CA LYS A 6 1.16 -4.40 9.69
C LYS A 6 0.29 -5.47 10.36
N ASP A 7 -0.96 -5.14 10.70
CA ASP A 7 -1.83 -6.04 11.47
C ASP A 7 -2.31 -7.20 10.60
N SER A 8 -2.68 -6.93 9.33
CA SER A 8 -2.99 -7.99 8.38
C SER A 8 -1.80 -8.92 8.09
N ALA A 9 -0.58 -8.37 8.08
CA ALA A 9 0.64 -9.16 7.92
C ALA A 9 0.92 -10.04 9.15
N LEU A 10 0.78 -9.50 10.36
CA LEU A 10 0.95 -10.27 11.59
C LEU A 10 -0.13 -11.34 11.77
N ALA A 11 -1.38 -11.04 11.43
CA ALA A 11 -2.48 -12.01 11.45
C ALA A 11 -2.23 -13.17 10.48
N LEU A 12 -1.70 -12.88 9.28
CA LEU A 12 -1.28 -13.90 8.33
C LEU A 12 -0.18 -14.80 8.91
N ASP A 13 0.84 -14.20 9.52
CA ASP A 13 1.96 -14.93 10.13
C ASP A 13 1.48 -15.85 11.26
N ARG A 14 0.69 -15.34 12.21
CA ARG A 14 0.13 -16.15 13.31
C ARG A 14 -0.81 -17.25 12.81
N ALA A 15 -1.61 -16.98 11.77
CA ALA A 15 -2.47 -18.01 11.17
C ALA A 15 -1.65 -19.17 10.59
N ARG A 16 -0.52 -18.87 9.92
CA ARG A 16 0.40 -19.90 9.42
C ARG A 16 1.06 -20.68 10.56
N ASP A 17 1.44 -20.03 11.65
CA ASP A 17 2.00 -20.70 12.84
C ASP A 17 0.99 -21.67 13.48
N GLN A 18 -0.31 -21.36 13.39
CA GLN A 18 -1.40 -22.24 13.83
C GLN A 18 -1.67 -23.39 12.85
N GLY A 19 -0.89 -23.50 11.76
CA GLY A 19 -1.02 -24.56 10.76
C GLY A 19 -2.15 -24.32 9.75
N LEU A 20 -2.69 -23.11 9.66
CA LEU A 20 -3.74 -22.79 8.68
C LEU A 20 -3.13 -22.63 7.28
N GLU A 21 -3.75 -23.28 6.30
CA GLU A 21 -3.42 -23.10 4.89
C GLU A 21 -4.10 -21.84 4.35
N ILE A 22 -3.31 -20.97 3.72
CA ILE A 22 -3.79 -19.67 3.21
C ILE A 22 -3.94 -19.73 1.69
N GLY A 23 -5.16 -19.99 1.22
CA GLY A 23 -5.45 -20.13 -0.21
C GLY A 23 -5.56 -18.81 -0.99
N CYS A 24 -5.99 -17.72 -0.35
CA CYS A 24 -6.21 -16.44 -1.04
C CYS A 24 -6.18 -15.25 -0.07
N LEU A 25 -5.71 -14.10 -0.59
CA LEU A 25 -5.88 -12.79 0.03
C LEU A 25 -7.15 -12.13 -0.53
N LEU A 26 -8.11 -11.83 0.34
CA LEU A 26 -9.27 -11.00 -0.01
C LEU A 26 -8.99 -9.54 0.36
N ASN A 27 -8.99 -8.66 -0.62
CA ASN A 27 -8.78 -7.22 -0.46
C ASN A 27 -9.93 -6.44 -1.09
N VAL A 28 -10.27 -5.30 -0.51
CA VAL A 28 -11.30 -4.40 -1.04
C VAL A 28 -10.70 -3.03 -1.28
N ILE A 29 -10.94 -2.50 -2.48
CA ILE A 29 -10.52 -1.16 -2.89
C ILE A 29 -11.73 -0.35 -3.32
N ASP A 30 -11.60 0.97 -3.17
CA ASP A 30 -12.55 1.92 -3.71
C ASP A 30 -12.41 1.97 -5.25
N ALA A 31 -13.52 1.71 -5.96
CA ALA A 31 -13.50 1.61 -7.42
C ALA A 31 -13.08 2.91 -8.13
N ALA A 32 -13.41 4.07 -7.55
CA ALA A 32 -13.11 5.37 -8.16
C ALA A 32 -11.64 5.77 -7.97
N THR A 33 -11.09 5.53 -6.78
CA THR A 33 -9.73 5.94 -6.42
C THR A 33 -8.67 4.86 -6.64
N GLN A 34 -9.08 3.60 -6.84
CA GLN A 34 -8.20 2.43 -6.93
C GLN A 34 -7.28 2.30 -5.71
N ARG A 35 -7.81 2.60 -4.52
CA ARG A 35 -7.08 2.56 -3.26
C ARG A 35 -7.82 1.75 -2.21
N VAL A 36 -7.06 1.10 -1.33
CA VAL A 36 -7.58 0.57 -0.08
C VAL A 36 -8.06 1.75 0.75
N ARG A 37 -9.36 1.74 1.06
CA ARG A 37 -10.01 2.77 1.85
C ARG A 37 -9.36 2.87 3.22
N PHE A 38 -9.26 4.08 3.78
CA PHE A 38 -8.58 4.42 5.04
C PHE A 38 -7.05 4.30 5.01
N HIS A 39 -6.48 3.26 4.38
CA HIS A 39 -5.03 3.07 4.26
C HIS A 39 -4.38 3.92 3.15
N ALA A 40 -5.19 4.49 2.25
CA ALA A 40 -4.78 5.26 1.06
C ALA A 40 -3.78 4.52 0.14
N THR A 41 -3.65 3.21 0.32
CA THR A 41 -2.68 2.36 -0.38
C THR A 41 -3.22 2.01 -1.75
N ARG A 42 -2.42 2.21 -2.79
CA ARG A 42 -2.85 1.94 -4.16
C ARG A 42 -3.02 0.43 -4.43
N ALA A 43 -3.99 0.10 -5.28
CA ALA A 43 -4.32 -1.28 -5.64
C ALA A 43 -3.11 -2.08 -6.14
N GLU A 44 -2.24 -1.47 -6.95
CA GLU A 44 -1.05 -2.11 -7.50
C GLU A 44 -0.01 -2.49 -6.43
N LEU A 45 0.03 -1.78 -5.30
CA LEU A 45 0.93 -2.14 -4.19
C LEU A 45 0.41 -3.35 -3.41
N ILE A 46 -0.90 -3.52 -3.32
CA ILE A 46 -1.50 -4.75 -2.76
C ILE A 46 -1.23 -5.94 -3.68
N VAL A 47 -1.30 -5.74 -5.00
CA VAL A 47 -0.90 -6.77 -5.99
C VAL A 47 0.57 -7.14 -5.78
N ALA A 48 1.45 -6.17 -5.59
CA ALA A 48 2.87 -6.41 -5.32
C ALA A 48 3.10 -7.16 -4.00
N GLN A 49 2.33 -6.86 -2.94
CA GLN A 49 2.35 -7.65 -1.70
C GLN A 49 1.92 -9.09 -1.95
N ALA A 50 0.82 -9.33 -2.66
CA ALA A 50 0.35 -10.68 -2.95
C ALA A 50 1.39 -11.51 -3.73
N GLN A 51 2.06 -10.88 -4.71
CA GLN A 51 3.17 -11.50 -5.44
C GLN A 51 4.34 -11.84 -4.53
N ALA A 52 4.73 -10.93 -3.65
CA ALA A 52 5.81 -11.15 -2.70
C ALA A 52 5.47 -12.22 -1.65
N LEU A 53 4.21 -12.33 -1.25
CA LEU A 53 3.69 -13.38 -0.36
C LEU A 53 3.50 -14.73 -1.06
N ARG A 54 3.45 -14.72 -2.40
CA ARG A 54 3.10 -15.87 -3.26
C ARG A 54 1.72 -16.45 -2.93
N ILE A 55 0.76 -15.57 -2.64
CA ILE A 55 -0.63 -15.95 -2.36
C ILE A 55 -1.51 -15.30 -3.44
N PRO A 56 -2.46 -16.04 -4.03
CA PRO A 56 -3.47 -15.46 -4.91
C PRO A 56 -4.19 -14.27 -4.27
N LEU A 57 -4.54 -13.26 -5.07
CA LEU A 57 -5.26 -12.07 -4.62
C LEU A 57 -6.63 -11.99 -5.30
N ARG A 58 -7.69 -11.95 -4.50
CA ARG A 58 -9.02 -11.51 -4.91
C ARG A 58 -9.21 -10.07 -4.46
N GLN A 59 -9.04 -9.14 -5.40
CA GLN A 59 -9.20 -7.72 -5.15
C GLN A 59 -10.54 -7.22 -5.69
N LEU A 60 -11.43 -6.79 -4.79
CA LEU A 60 -12.76 -6.29 -5.14
C LEU A 60 -12.72 -4.78 -5.27
N ALA A 61 -12.99 -4.27 -6.48
CA ALA A 61 -13.20 -2.85 -6.71
C ALA A 61 -14.68 -2.50 -6.52
N VAL A 62 -15.02 -1.81 -5.44
CA VAL A 62 -16.41 -1.54 -5.04
C VAL A 62 -16.65 -0.08 -4.73
N GLY A 63 -17.87 0.39 -5.01
CA GLY A 63 -18.38 1.64 -4.46
C GLY A 63 -18.89 1.44 -3.04
N TRP A 64 -18.89 2.50 -2.21
CA TRP A 64 -19.29 2.37 -0.80
C TRP A 64 -20.70 1.82 -0.57
N PRO A 65 -21.74 2.29 -1.30
CA PRO A 65 -23.08 1.76 -1.11
C PRO A 65 -23.18 0.26 -1.45
N GLN A 66 -22.24 -0.27 -2.24
CA GLN A 66 -22.21 -1.67 -2.66
C GLN A 66 -21.27 -2.53 -1.80
N PHE A 67 -20.47 -1.95 -0.91
CA PHE A 67 -19.43 -2.65 -0.15
C PHE A 67 -19.95 -3.91 0.53
N GLU A 68 -21.02 -3.78 1.33
CA GLU A 68 -21.55 -4.92 2.06
C GLU A 68 -22.07 -6.02 1.14
N ALA A 69 -22.81 -5.66 0.09
CA ALA A 69 -23.36 -6.64 -0.86
C ALA A 69 -22.24 -7.38 -1.59
N SER A 70 -21.22 -6.66 -2.07
CA SER A 70 -20.05 -7.25 -2.72
C SER A 70 -19.22 -8.11 -1.76
N PHE A 71 -19.09 -7.70 -0.50
CA PHE A 71 -18.39 -8.48 0.50
C PHE A 71 -19.12 -9.78 0.81
N ARG A 72 -20.44 -9.75 1.01
CA ARG A 72 -21.27 -10.95 1.21
C ARG A 72 -21.19 -11.91 0.01
N ALA A 73 -21.23 -11.37 -1.21
CA ALA A 73 -21.08 -12.18 -2.42
C ALA A 73 -19.72 -12.88 -2.48
N ALA A 74 -18.63 -12.16 -2.19
CA ALA A 74 -17.29 -12.75 -2.17
C ALA A 74 -17.12 -13.82 -1.07
N LEU A 75 -17.77 -13.64 0.10
CA LEU A 75 -17.79 -14.68 1.13
C LEU A 75 -18.53 -15.94 0.67
N ALA A 76 -19.66 -15.79 -0.02
CA ALA A 76 -20.40 -16.93 -0.57
C ALA A 76 -19.56 -17.67 -1.63
N GLU A 77 -18.90 -16.95 -2.53
CA GLU A 77 -17.97 -17.56 -3.51
C GLU A 77 -16.82 -18.32 -2.85
N LEU A 78 -16.23 -17.77 -1.78
CA LEU A 78 -15.18 -18.46 -1.03
C LEU A 78 -15.71 -19.74 -0.36
N ALA A 79 -16.93 -19.73 0.17
CA ALA A 79 -17.56 -20.93 0.72
C ALA A 79 -17.78 -21.99 -0.38
N ASP A 80 -18.28 -21.59 -1.54
CA ASP A 80 -18.50 -22.47 -2.71
C ASP A 80 -17.19 -23.07 -3.26
N GLU A 81 -16.09 -22.32 -3.16
CA GLU A 81 -14.73 -22.77 -3.50
C GLU A 81 -14.11 -23.71 -2.45
N GLY A 82 -14.78 -23.93 -1.32
CA GLY A 82 -14.36 -24.86 -0.27
C GLY A 82 -13.43 -24.26 0.79
N TYR A 83 -13.35 -22.93 0.91
CA TYR A 83 -12.61 -22.31 2.01
C TYR A 83 -13.30 -22.60 3.35
N ALA A 84 -12.53 -22.90 4.39
CA ALA A 84 -13.06 -23.19 5.72
C ALA A 84 -13.41 -21.93 6.54
N GLY A 85 -12.77 -20.80 6.24
CA GLY A 85 -12.90 -19.60 7.06
C GLY A 85 -12.18 -18.37 6.51
N VAL A 86 -12.37 -17.27 7.22
CA VAL A 86 -11.74 -15.98 6.95
C VAL A 86 -10.92 -15.57 8.16
N ILE A 87 -9.66 -15.22 7.90
CA ILE A 87 -8.76 -14.64 8.89
C ILE A 87 -8.85 -13.11 8.81
N LEU A 88 -9.03 -12.45 9.95
CA LEU A 88 -9.01 -11.00 10.07
C LEU A 88 -7.94 -10.54 11.07
N GLY A 89 -7.51 -9.29 10.91
CA GLY A 89 -6.47 -8.67 11.73
C GLY A 89 -7.01 -7.74 12.80
N ASP A 90 -8.32 -7.81 13.11
CA ASP A 90 -8.96 -7.00 14.15
C ASP A 90 -8.38 -7.30 15.53
N ILE A 91 -8.18 -6.27 16.35
CA ILE A 91 -7.49 -6.38 17.64
C ILE A 91 -8.46 -6.28 18.82
N HIS A 92 -9.21 -5.19 18.96
CA HIS A 92 -10.07 -4.99 20.13
C HIS A 92 -11.36 -4.17 19.90
N LEU A 93 -11.62 -3.68 18.68
CA LEU A 93 -12.85 -2.95 18.37
C LEU A 93 -14.06 -3.89 18.20
N ALA A 94 -14.84 -4.05 19.27
CA ALA A 94 -15.95 -5.01 19.35
C ALA A 94 -17.01 -4.85 18.25
N ASP A 95 -17.38 -3.61 17.92
CA ASP A 95 -18.40 -3.35 16.89
C ASP A 95 -17.91 -3.74 15.49
N VAL A 96 -16.63 -3.52 15.19
CA VAL A 96 -16.00 -3.89 13.91
C VAL A 96 -15.95 -5.40 13.78
N ARG A 97 -15.49 -6.09 14.83
CA ARG A 97 -15.49 -7.55 14.91
C ARG A 97 -16.88 -8.13 14.71
N ALA A 98 -17.88 -7.62 15.43
CA ALA A 98 -19.25 -8.13 15.35
C ALA A 98 -19.82 -8.00 13.93
N TRP A 99 -19.52 -6.89 13.24
CA TRP A 99 -19.93 -6.66 11.86
C TRP A 99 -19.37 -7.71 10.90
N TYR A 100 -18.07 -8.03 11.02
CA TYR A 100 -17.43 -9.06 10.20
C TYR A 100 -17.91 -10.46 10.58
N GLU A 101 -17.95 -10.79 11.86
CA GLU A 101 -18.33 -12.11 12.36
C GLU A 101 -19.74 -12.51 11.91
N GLU A 102 -20.70 -11.59 11.99
CA GLU A 102 -22.07 -11.79 11.49
C GLU A 102 -22.07 -12.22 10.02
N ARG A 103 -21.30 -11.52 9.17
CA ARG A 103 -21.25 -11.73 7.72
C ARG A 103 -20.50 -13.00 7.34
N VAL A 104 -19.37 -13.27 7.99
CA VAL A 104 -18.55 -14.47 7.76
C VAL A 104 -19.33 -15.72 8.16
N ARG A 105 -19.96 -15.73 9.35
CA ARG A 105 -20.76 -16.88 9.81
C ARG A 105 -22.03 -17.08 8.97
N ALA A 106 -22.65 -16.01 8.48
CA ALA A 106 -23.80 -16.11 7.57
C ALA A 106 -23.47 -16.82 6.24
N ALA A 107 -22.20 -16.81 5.81
CA ALA A 107 -21.70 -17.56 4.65
C ALA A 107 -21.22 -18.98 5.01
N ALA A 108 -21.50 -19.48 6.22
CA ALA A 108 -21.03 -20.76 6.73
C ALA A 108 -19.48 -20.91 6.79
N LEU A 109 -18.77 -19.79 6.89
CA LEU A 109 -17.32 -19.73 7.07
C LEU A 109 -16.95 -19.54 8.54
N GLN A 110 -15.80 -20.07 8.95
CA GLN A 110 -15.24 -19.79 10.28
C GLN A 110 -14.65 -18.37 10.34
N HIS A 111 -14.98 -17.62 11.40
CA HIS A 111 -14.38 -16.33 11.72
C HIS A 111 -13.14 -16.53 12.59
N VAL A 112 -11.96 -16.08 12.13
CA VAL A 112 -10.67 -16.29 12.80
C VAL A 112 -9.95 -14.96 13.00
N GLU A 113 -9.63 -14.61 14.25
CA GLU A 113 -8.90 -13.38 14.59
C GLU A 113 -7.71 -13.70 15.49
N PRO A 114 -6.53 -13.98 14.90
CA PRO A 114 -5.34 -14.38 15.67
C PRO A 114 -4.77 -13.30 16.59
N LEU A 115 -5.21 -12.04 16.45
CA LEU A 115 -4.74 -10.89 17.22
C LEU A 115 -5.73 -10.41 18.28
N TRP A 116 -6.93 -11.02 18.33
CA TRP A 116 -8.02 -10.52 19.15
C TRP A 116 -7.71 -10.57 20.64
N GLY A 117 -7.93 -9.45 21.34
CA GLY A 117 -7.75 -9.34 22.79
C GLY A 117 -6.30 -9.17 23.25
N GLU A 118 -5.35 -9.09 22.31
CA GLU A 118 -3.94 -8.86 22.61
C GLU A 118 -3.65 -7.38 22.87
N ALA A 119 -2.61 -7.11 23.66
CA ALA A 119 -2.20 -5.74 23.94
C ALA A 119 -1.58 -5.09 22.67
N PRO A 120 -2.04 -3.91 22.21
CA PRO A 120 -1.56 -3.28 20.98
C PRO A 120 -0.03 -3.15 20.91
N LEU A 121 0.60 -2.65 21.98
CA LEU A 121 2.06 -2.49 22.00
C LEU A 121 2.81 -3.84 21.91
N ALA A 122 2.24 -4.93 22.43
CA ALA A 122 2.82 -6.26 22.31
C ALA A 122 2.77 -6.76 20.87
N LEU A 123 1.69 -6.48 20.14
CA LEU A 123 1.55 -6.83 18.72
C LEU A 123 2.55 -6.08 17.84
N VAL A 124 2.75 -4.77 18.04
CA VAL A 124 3.76 -4.02 17.27
C VAL A 124 5.17 -4.56 17.55
N ARG A 125 5.48 -4.86 18.82
CA ARG A 125 6.74 -5.51 19.21
C ARG A 125 6.93 -6.85 18.52
N GLU A 126 5.91 -7.70 18.54
CA GLU A 126 5.95 -9.00 17.87
C GLU A 126 6.21 -8.83 16.38
N PHE A 127 5.42 -8.00 15.69
CA PHE A 127 5.58 -7.73 14.27
C PHE A 127 7.03 -7.36 13.91
N VAL A 128 7.62 -6.41 14.64
CA VAL A 128 9.01 -5.99 14.42
C VAL A 128 10.00 -7.10 14.74
N SER A 129 9.83 -7.80 15.87
CA SER A 129 10.74 -8.86 16.33
C SER A 129 10.78 -10.06 15.38
N ARG A 130 9.69 -10.32 14.67
CA ARG A 130 9.58 -11.37 13.64
C ARG A 130 10.22 -10.96 12.30
N GLY A 131 10.80 -9.76 12.23
CA GLY A 131 11.37 -9.19 11.01
C GLY A 131 10.37 -8.43 10.14
N GLY A 132 9.15 -8.21 10.64
CA GLY A 132 8.16 -7.38 10.00
C GLY A 132 8.64 -5.94 9.86
N ARG A 133 8.42 -5.34 8.69
CA ARG A 133 8.66 -3.91 8.45
C ARG A 133 7.49 -3.32 7.68
N ALA A 134 7.06 -2.16 8.13
CA ALA A 134 6.00 -1.38 7.50
C ALA A 134 6.38 0.09 7.46
N VAL A 135 5.77 0.87 6.59
CA VAL A 135 5.91 2.33 6.55
C VAL A 135 4.59 2.97 6.95
N VAL A 136 4.62 4.03 7.75
CA VAL A 136 3.42 4.81 8.09
C VAL A 136 2.95 5.60 6.87
N THR A 137 1.72 5.35 6.44
CA THR A 137 1.12 5.95 5.23
C THR A 137 0.07 7.00 5.53
N CYS A 138 -0.43 7.06 6.76
CA CYS A 138 -1.44 8.01 7.19
C CYS A 138 -1.23 8.33 8.66
N CYS A 139 -1.43 9.59 9.06
CA CYS A 139 -1.47 10.02 10.45
C CYS A 139 -2.67 10.95 10.66
N GLU A 140 -3.44 10.75 11.72
CA GLU A 140 -4.40 11.76 12.18
C GLU A 140 -3.67 12.85 12.98
N LEU A 141 -3.65 14.08 12.47
CA LEU A 141 -2.84 15.15 13.05
C LEU A 141 -3.30 15.64 14.42
N ALA A 142 -4.53 15.31 14.83
CA ALA A 142 -5.02 15.60 16.17
C ALA A 142 -4.48 14.63 17.25
N LYS A 143 -4.03 13.43 16.84
CA LYS A 143 -3.51 12.39 17.74
C LYS A 143 -2.02 12.16 17.58
N LEU A 144 -1.48 12.37 16.37
CA LEU A 144 -0.11 12.02 16.02
C LEU A 144 0.55 13.12 15.18
N ASP A 145 1.78 13.49 15.55
CA ASP A 145 2.56 14.52 14.87
C ASP A 145 2.91 14.12 13.42
N GLU A 146 2.96 15.08 12.50
CA GLU A 146 3.26 14.81 11.08
C GLU A 146 4.62 14.14 10.84
N ARG A 147 5.57 14.27 11.78
CA ARG A 147 6.88 13.59 11.74
C ARG A 147 6.78 12.07 11.76
N TRP A 148 5.61 11.52 12.11
CA TRP A 148 5.37 10.09 12.07
C TRP A 148 5.14 9.55 10.66
N LEU A 149 4.70 10.40 9.73
CA LEU A 149 4.43 10.00 8.37
C LEU A 149 5.71 9.56 7.65
N GLY A 150 5.65 8.42 6.95
CA GLY A 150 6.79 7.87 6.21
C GLY A 150 7.83 7.19 7.09
N ARG A 151 7.65 7.14 8.41
CA ARG A 151 8.54 6.39 9.29
C ARG A 151 8.39 4.89 9.08
N ILE A 152 9.50 4.19 9.22
CA ILE A 152 9.51 2.73 9.27
C ILE A 152 9.07 2.28 10.66
N ILE A 153 8.18 1.29 10.69
CA ILE A 153 7.84 0.53 11.89
C ILE A 153 8.96 -0.48 12.11
N ASP A 154 9.91 -0.09 12.95
CA ASP A 154 11.10 -0.83 13.37
C ASP A 154 11.23 -0.78 14.91
N GLU A 155 12.36 -1.24 15.44
CA GLU A 155 12.61 -1.29 16.88
C GLU A 155 12.54 0.10 17.52
N ARG A 156 13.01 1.13 16.81
CA ARG A 156 12.97 2.51 17.29
C ARG A 156 11.55 3.07 17.28
N PHE A 157 10.75 2.74 16.25
CA PHE A 157 9.33 3.10 16.22
C PHE A 157 8.60 2.58 17.45
N VAL A 158 8.86 1.32 17.82
CA VAL A 158 8.24 0.66 18.99
C VAL A 158 8.55 1.40 20.28
N ASP A 159 9.80 1.80 20.50
CA ASP A 159 10.20 2.51 21.71
C ASP A 159 9.55 3.89 21.80
N GLU A 160 9.47 4.60 20.68
CA GLU A 160 8.91 5.95 20.64
C GLU A 160 7.37 5.94 20.73
N ILE A 161 6.68 4.98 20.10
CA ILE A 161 5.22 4.90 20.13
C ILE A 161 4.74 4.48 21.53
N ALA A 162 5.51 3.65 22.24
CA ALA A 162 5.24 3.22 23.61
C ALA A 162 5.21 4.39 24.62
N ALA A 163 5.87 5.50 24.30
CA ALA A 163 5.92 6.68 25.15
C ALA A 163 4.71 7.62 24.95
N LEU A 164 3.87 7.36 23.94
CA LEU A 164 2.71 8.19 23.62
C LEU A 164 1.42 7.60 24.25
N PRO A 165 0.49 8.44 24.72
CA PRO A 165 -0.78 8.00 25.29
C PRO A 165 -1.82 7.69 24.21
N ILE A 166 -1.46 6.86 23.23
CA ILE A 166 -2.31 6.50 22.08
C ILE A 166 -2.34 4.99 21.87
N ASP A 167 -3.23 4.51 20.99
CA ASP A 167 -3.18 3.11 20.59
C ASP A 167 -1.94 2.85 19.73
N ALA A 168 -1.04 1.99 20.22
CA ALA A 168 0.21 1.68 19.53
C ALA A 168 -0.01 0.99 18.17
N CYS A 169 -1.14 0.29 17.97
CA CYS A 169 -1.53 -0.28 16.69
C CYS A 169 -2.32 0.70 15.81
N GLY A 170 -2.75 1.85 16.33
CA GLY A 170 -3.50 2.83 15.55
C GLY A 170 -4.94 2.44 15.25
N GLU A 171 -5.53 1.54 16.05
CA GLU A 171 -6.91 1.05 15.86
C GLU A 171 -7.96 2.17 15.91
N ASN A 172 -7.68 3.28 16.61
CA ASN A 172 -8.58 4.42 16.69
C ASN A 172 -8.31 5.46 15.60
N GLY A 173 -7.59 5.08 14.54
CA GLY A 173 -7.28 5.94 13.39
C GLY A 173 -6.04 6.81 13.56
N GLU A 174 -5.22 6.61 14.59
CA GLU A 174 -4.01 7.40 14.82
C GLU A 174 -3.06 7.34 13.62
N TYR A 175 -2.89 6.16 13.05
CA TYR A 175 -2.10 5.97 11.85
C TYR A 175 -2.50 4.72 11.06
N HIS A 176 -2.17 4.71 9.78
CA HIS A 176 -2.19 3.50 8.95
C HIS A 176 -0.80 3.20 8.43
N SER A 177 -0.57 1.93 8.07
CA SER A 177 0.72 1.46 7.60
C SER A 177 0.59 0.60 6.36
N PHE A 178 1.70 0.47 5.64
CA PHE A 178 1.91 -0.45 4.53
C PHE A 178 3.05 -1.41 4.89
N ALA A 179 2.74 -2.70 5.07
CA ALA A 179 3.73 -3.73 5.35
C ALA A 179 4.48 -4.10 4.07
N PHE A 180 5.81 -4.04 4.09
CA PHE A 180 6.62 -4.29 2.90
C PHE A 180 7.67 -5.39 3.11
N ALA A 181 7.90 -5.85 4.32
CA ALA A 181 8.73 -7.01 4.60
C ALA A 181 8.26 -7.74 5.86
N GLY A 182 8.68 -9.00 6.00
CA GLY A 182 8.31 -9.88 7.10
C GLY A 182 8.56 -11.34 6.74
N PRO A 183 8.38 -12.27 7.69
CA PRO A 183 8.73 -13.67 7.50
C PRO A 183 7.90 -14.35 6.40
N SER A 184 6.65 -13.91 6.19
CA SER A 184 5.80 -14.40 5.10
C SER A 184 6.16 -13.89 3.71
N PHE A 185 6.95 -12.82 3.58
CA PHE A 185 7.33 -12.24 2.30
C PHE A 185 8.56 -12.95 1.73
N ALA A 186 8.46 -13.46 0.49
CA ALA A 186 9.59 -14.07 -0.20
C ALA A 186 10.70 -13.04 -0.56
N ALA A 187 10.33 -11.77 -0.69
CA ALA A 187 11.23 -10.63 -0.83
C ALA A 187 10.51 -9.35 -0.38
N PRO A 188 11.24 -8.30 0.04
CA PRO A 188 10.62 -7.01 0.33
C PRO A 188 9.88 -6.42 -0.87
N VAL A 189 8.73 -5.82 -0.62
CA VAL A 189 7.96 -5.08 -1.62
C VAL A 189 8.58 -3.69 -1.79
N GLY A 190 9.08 -3.42 -2.99
CA GLY A 190 9.63 -2.10 -3.31
C GLY A 190 8.54 -1.03 -3.31
N TRP A 191 8.84 0.12 -2.73
CA TRP A 191 7.99 1.31 -2.74
C TRP A 191 8.85 2.58 -2.76
N VAL A 192 8.24 3.69 -3.19
CA VAL A 192 8.85 5.02 -3.21
C VAL A 192 7.85 6.03 -2.67
N ALA A 193 8.31 6.96 -1.83
CA ALA A 193 7.50 8.05 -1.34
C ALA A 193 7.05 8.96 -2.50
N GLY A 194 5.74 9.18 -2.58
CA GLY A 194 5.08 10.10 -3.49
C GLY A 194 4.67 11.40 -2.80
N LEU A 195 3.54 11.94 -3.21
CA LEU A 195 3.02 13.20 -2.66
C LEU A 195 2.45 13.01 -1.25
N ARG A 196 2.56 14.06 -0.44
CA ARG A 196 1.83 14.20 0.82
C ARG A 196 0.51 14.91 0.57
N HIS A 197 -0.57 14.42 1.15
CA HIS A 197 -1.91 14.99 1.01
C HIS A 197 -2.57 15.14 2.38
N LEU A 198 -3.24 16.26 2.62
CA LEU A 198 -4.00 16.49 3.85
C LEU A 198 -5.50 16.45 3.52
N GLU A 199 -6.23 15.52 4.13
CA GLU A 199 -7.67 15.37 3.95
C GLU A 199 -8.35 15.20 5.30
N SER A 200 -9.31 16.06 5.64
CA SER A 200 -10.17 15.87 6.82
C SER A 200 -9.39 15.60 8.13
N GLY A 201 -8.23 16.24 8.31
CA GLY A 201 -7.36 16.06 9.48
C GLY A 201 -6.36 14.90 9.40
N PHE A 202 -6.43 14.09 8.34
CA PHE A 202 -5.51 13.00 8.05
C PHE A 202 -4.46 13.43 7.05
N LEU A 203 -3.19 13.37 7.48
CA LEU A 203 -2.06 13.56 6.61
C LEU A 203 -1.63 12.19 6.04
N GLN A 204 -1.65 12.07 4.72
CA GLN A 204 -1.37 10.85 4.00
C GLN A 204 -0.10 10.96 3.16
N LEU A 205 0.64 9.86 3.05
CA LEU A 205 1.78 9.69 2.16
C LEU A 205 1.38 8.73 1.05
N GLU A 206 1.41 9.23 -0.18
CA GLU A 206 1.29 8.36 -1.33
C GLU A 206 2.51 7.44 -1.43
N LEU A 207 2.25 6.14 -1.57
CA LEU A 207 3.28 5.19 -1.95
C LEU A 207 3.13 4.85 -3.42
N LEU A 208 4.25 4.87 -4.14
CA LEU A 208 4.35 4.46 -5.53
C LEU A 208 5.13 3.16 -5.64
N SER A 209 4.78 2.30 -6.59
CA SER A 209 5.69 1.25 -7.00
C SER A 209 6.98 1.88 -7.57
N PRO A 210 8.14 1.21 -7.52
CA PRO A 210 9.38 1.73 -8.13
C PRO A 210 9.18 2.10 -9.60
N ARG A 211 8.33 1.34 -10.30
CA ARG A 211 7.93 1.64 -11.68
C ARG A 211 7.10 2.91 -11.78
N ASP A 212 6.05 3.06 -10.99
CA ASP A 212 5.19 4.26 -11.04
C ASP A 212 5.96 5.52 -10.63
N ALA A 213 6.92 5.38 -9.72
CA ALA A 213 7.82 6.46 -9.35
C ALA A 213 8.65 6.98 -10.52
N VAL A 214 9.11 6.07 -11.40
CA VAL A 214 9.81 6.44 -12.64
C VAL A 214 8.91 7.26 -13.57
N PHE A 215 7.67 6.82 -13.81
CA PHE A 215 6.73 7.56 -14.65
C PHE A 215 6.28 8.88 -14.03
N ALA A 216 6.11 8.92 -12.70
CA ALA A 216 5.85 10.16 -11.98
C ALA A 216 6.99 11.16 -12.18
N THR A 217 8.25 10.73 -12.00
CA THR A 217 9.41 11.58 -12.27
C THR A 217 9.45 12.07 -13.73
N ALA A 218 9.17 11.21 -14.70
CA ALA A 218 9.12 11.61 -16.10
C ALA A 218 8.10 12.74 -16.35
N ARG A 219 6.87 12.61 -15.83
CA ARG A 219 5.82 13.64 -15.92
C ARG A 219 6.24 14.94 -15.26
N GLU A 220 6.75 14.87 -14.03
CA GLU A 220 7.21 16.02 -13.26
C GLU A 220 8.29 16.80 -14.04
N VAL A 221 9.28 16.09 -14.60
CA VAL A 221 10.40 16.69 -15.33
C VAL A 221 9.95 17.27 -16.66
N VAL A 222 9.12 16.57 -17.44
CA VAL A 222 8.60 17.10 -18.72
C VAL A 222 7.74 18.33 -18.49
N ALA A 223 6.91 18.35 -17.44
CA ALA A 223 6.10 19.51 -17.09
C ALA A 223 6.96 20.70 -16.66
N ALA A 224 7.98 20.47 -15.82
CA ALA A 224 8.90 21.52 -15.37
C ALA A 224 9.78 22.06 -16.50
N GLU A 225 10.20 21.19 -17.44
CA GLU A 225 11.13 21.49 -18.52
C GLU A 225 10.43 21.47 -19.89
N ALA A 226 9.23 22.04 -19.98
CA ALA A 226 8.38 21.95 -21.17
C ALA A 226 9.05 22.46 -22.46
N ALA A 227 9.86 23.52 -22.36
CA ALA A 227 10.63 24.06 -23.49
C ALA A 227 11.74 23.09 -23.94
N LEU A 228 12.40 22.41 -23.00
CA LEU A 228 13.41 21.41 -23.31
C LEU A 228 12.77 20.14 -23.89
N ALA A 229 11.62 19.72 -23.38
CA ALA A 229 10.83 18.64 -23.97
C ALA A 229 10.38 18.97 -25.41
N ALA A 230 9.99 20.22 -25.69
CA ALA A 230 9.70 20.68 -27.05
C ALA A 230 10.95 20.59 -27.95
N ALA A 231 12.10 21.06 -27.45
CA ALA A 231 13.37 20.94 -28.18
C ALA A 231 13.76 19.48 -28.47
N VAL A 232 13.45 18.54 -27.57
CA VAL A 232 13.63 17.09 -27.82
C VAL A 232 12.76 16.62 -28.97
N ARG A 233 11.47 16.98 -29.00
CA ARG A 233 10.55 16.62 -30.10
C ARG A 233 11.01 17.20 -31.44
N GLU A 234 11.59 18.39 -31.43
CA GLU A 234 12.19 19.06 -32.59
C GLU A 234 13.58 18.52 -32.98
N ARG A 235 14.09 17.49 -32.27
CA ARG A 235 15.41 16.88 -32.50
C ARG A 235 16.58 17.87 -32.39
N ARG A 236 16.47 18.89 -31.53
CA ARG A 236 17.56 19.84 -31.30
C ARG A 236 18.77 19.14 -30.66
N PRO A 237 20.00 19.32 -31.19
CA PRO A 237 21.20 18.69 -30.62
C PRO A 237 21.37 19.00 -29.13
N GLY A 238 21.72 17.98 -28.34
CA GLY A 238 21.97 18.11 -26.90
C GLY A 238 20.72 18.23 -25.99
N ALA A 239 19.53 18.51 -26.55
CA ALA A 239 18.30 18.65 -25.77
C ALA A 239 17.96 17.39 -24.98
N TRP A 240 18.07 16.22 -25.62
CA TRP A 240 17.82 14.93 -24.97
C TRP A 240 18.78 14.66 -23.82
N GLY A 241 20.09 14.85 -24.03
CA GLY A 241 21.08 14.61 -22.99
C GLY A 241 20.85 15.46 -21.74
N LYS A 242 20.45 16.73 -21.93
CA LYS A 242 20.09 17.62 -20.82
C LYS A 242 18.84 17.16 -20.08
N LEU A 243 17.76 16.84 -20.80
CA LEU A 243 16.49 16.41 -20.19
C LEU A 243 16.67 15.06 -19.46
N ALA A 244 17.38 14.11 -20.07
CA ALA A 244 17.70 12.81 -19.50
C ALA A 244 18.55 12.94 -18.23
N GLY A 245 19.51 13.87 -18.22
CA GLY A 245 20.31 14.19 -17.03
C GLY A 245 19.46 14.72 -15.87
N LEU A 246 18.55 15.66 -16.14
CA LEU A 246 17.62 16.21 -15.14
C LEU A 246 16.71 15.13 -14.55
N ALA A 247 16.17 14.23 -15.39
CA ALA A 247 15.31 13.17 -14.91
C ALA A 247 16.03 12.15 -14.02
N VAL A 248 17.28 11.79 -14.38
CA VAL A 248 18.12 10.91 -13.55
C VAL A 248 18.41 11.56 -12.19
N ILE A 249 18.72 12.86 -12.17
CA ILE A 249 18.96 13.61 -10.92
C ILE A 249 17.67 13.62 -10.07
N ALA A 250 16.54 14.02 -10.66
CA ALA A 250 15.26 14.08 -9.96
C ALA A 250 14.84 12.72 -9.37
N HIS A 251 15.01 11.63 -10.14
CA HIS A 251 14.65 10.31 -9.66
C HIS A 251 15.62 9.79 -8.58
N ARG A 252 16.93 10.06 -8.72
CA ARG A 252 17.94 9.75 -7.71
C ARG A 252 17.63 10.44 -6.38
N ASP A 253 17.27 11.72 -6.45
CA ASP A 253 16.97 12.52 -5.26
C ASP A 253 15.68 11.99 -4.57
N LYS A 254 14.68 11.53 -5.35
CA LYS A 254 13.47 10.87 -4.83
C LYS A 254 13.77 9.51 -4.15
N LEU A 255 14.73 8.73 -4.65
CA LEU A 255 15.12 7.46 -4.03
C LEU A 255 16.12 7.62 -2.86
N GLY A 256 16.77 8.77 -2.73
CA GLY A 256 17.83 8.99 -1.74
C GLY A 256 19.10 8.15 -1.97
N ARG A 257 19.25 7.53 -3.16
CA ARG A 257 20.39 6.69 -3.52
C ARG A 257 20.71 6.78 -5.00
N LYS A 258 21.90 6.31 -5.40
CA LYS A 258 22.28 6.19 -6.80
C LYS A 258 21.37 5.18 -7.53
N LEU A 259 21.14 5.46 -8.81
CA LEU A 259 20.39 4.58 -9.71
C LEU A 259 21.30 3.51 -10.30
N GLU A 260 20.82 2.27 -10.25
CA GLU A 260 21.40 1.16 -11.00
C GLU A 260 21.11 1.31 -12.49
N GLU A 261 21.90 0.64 -13.32
CA GLU A 261 21.81 0.78 -14.78
C GLU A 261 20.43 0.40 -15.36
N PRO A 262 19.73 -0.64 -14.88
CA PRO A 262 18.35 -0.91 -15.30
C PRO A 262 17.37 0.21 -14.93
N GLU A 263 17.53 0.83 -13.77
CA GLU A 263 16.66 1.91 -13.28
C GLU A 263 16.87 3.18 -14.10
N ARG A 264 18.13 3.51 -14.41
CA ARG A 264 18.50 4.63 -15.29
C ARG A 264 17.86 4.48 -16.67
N ARG A 265 17.91 3.27 -17.24
CA ARG A 265 17.26 2.97 -18.54
C ARG A 265 15.75 3.09 -18.46
N ALA A 266 15.13 2.65 -17.37
CA ALA A 266 13.69 2.82 -17.17
C ALA A 266 13.29 4.30 -17.09
N VAL A 267 14.08 5.14 -16.38
CA VAL A 267 13.87 6.59 -16.33
C VAL A 267 13.94 7.20 -17.73
N TRP A 268 14.92 6.82 -18.53
CA TRP A 268 15.04 7.31 -19.91
C TRP A 268 13.88 6.86 -20.80
N ASP A 269 13.46 5.60 -20.74
CA ASP A 269 12.33 5.12 -21.54
C ASP A 269 11.03 5.87 -21.19
N ALA A 270 10.73 6.00 -19.88
CA ALA A 270 9.55 6.72 -19.42
C ALA A 270 9.60 8.21 -19.82
N LEU A 271 10.75 8.85 -19.66
CA LEU A 271 10.95 10.26 -20.05
C LEU A 271 10.78 10.46 -21.55
N TRP A 272 11.30 9.55 -22.38
CA TRP A 272 11.16 9.62 -23.83
C TRP A 272 9.69 9.53 -24.24
N ARG A 273 8.94 8.57 -23.67
CA ARG A 273 7.51 8.40 -23.93
C ARG A 273 6.73 9.66 -23.56
N GLU A 274 6.95 10.16 -22.35
CA GLU A 274 6.28 11.35 -21.82
C GLU A 274 6.57 12.58 -22.68
N ALA A 275 7.84 12.82 -23.03
CA ALA A 275 8.24 13.95 -23.87
C ALA A 275 7.60 13.93 -25.27
N HIS A 276 7.21 12.75 -25.78
CA HIS A 276 6.55 12.58 -27.07
C HIS A 276 5.03 12.39 -26.97
N GLY A 277 4.44 12.49 -25.77
CA GLY A 277 3.01 12.25 -25.57
C GLY A 277 2.59 10.81 -25.90
N ILE A 278 3.52 9.86 -25.82
CA ILE A 278 3.23 8.44 -26.04
C ILE A 278 2.57 7.90 -24.78
N ALA A 279 1.26 7.67 -24.85
CA ALA A 279 0.48 7.17 -23.72
C ALA A 279 1.03 5.83 -23.21
N ASP A 280 1.13 5.70 -21.89
CA ASP A 280 1.28 4.39 -21.26
C ASP A 280 -0.07 3.66 -21.38
N GLN A 281 -0.07 2.49 -22.02
CA GLN A 281 -1.29 1.71 -22.31
C GLN A 281 -2.06 1.26 -21.06
N ARG A 282 -1.58 1.56 -19.84
CA ARG A 282 -2.21 1.23 -18.56
C ARG A 282 -2.81 2.40 -17.78
N TYR A 283 -2.48 3.65 -18.13
CA TYR A 283 -3.07 4.84 -17.50
C TYR A 283 -4.20 5.41 -18.36
N HIS A 284 -5.27 4.64 -18.56
CA HIS A 284 -6.55 5.24 -18.95
C HIS A 284 -7.23 5.72 -17.67
N ARG A 285 -7.01 6.99 -17.29
CA ARG A 285 -8.03 7.69 -16.49
C ARG A 285 -9.29 7.69 -17.36
N PRO A 286 -10.45 7.20 -16.89
CA PRO A 286 -11.69 7.57 -17.53
C PRO A 286 -11.76 9.10 -17.43
N THR A 287 -11.65 9.77 -18.56
CA THR A 287 -12.01 11.18 -18.66
C THR A 287 -13.49 11.26 -18.28
N THR A 288 -13.78 11.93 -17.17
CA THR A 288 -15.14 12.33 -16.83
C THR A 288 -15.67 13.21 -17.96
N SER A 289 -16.60 12.66 -18.73
CA SER A 289 -17.54 13.38 -19.58
C SER A 289 -18.94 13.16 -19.05
#